data_AF-A0A2D5B4D2-F1
#
_entry.id   AF-A0A2D5B4D2-F1
#
_cell.length_a   1.000
_cell.length_b   1.000
_cell.length_c   1.000
_cell.angle_alpha   90.00
_cell.angle_beta   90.00
_cell.angle_gamma   90.00
#
_symmetry.space_group_name_H-M   'P 1'
#
loop_
_entity.id
_entity.type
_entity.pdbx_description
1 polymer ?
#
loop_
_entity_poly.entity_id
_entity_poly.type
_entity_poly.pdbx_seq_one_letter_code
_entity_poly.pdbx_strand_id
1 'polypeptide(L)'
;MMTIRRLTFACTALMLLMQIGCEVNRARSRDVPSQESLAAEHPIEIPGPYSIGEDGTVDYRSVPRPNGHMLGTRISNGLPREQAKEWIQRTARAMGGTTVYVRSIVGPYLLDPEDPVDEDNPKVYDVVIEVWEPRSDEHDHS
;
A
#
# COMPACT_ATOMS: atom_id res chain seq x y z
N MET A 1 68.89 -6.61 30.92
CA MET A 1 67.53 -6.20 31.34
C MET A 1 66.95 -5.35 30.21
N MET A 2 66.32 -5.85 29.13
CA MET A 2 65.23 -6.84 28.96
C MET A 2 63.99 -6.54 29.81
N THR A 3 63.04 -5.78 29.21
CA THR A 3 61.60 -6.09 29.01
C THR A 3 60.91 -4.82 28.46
N ILE A 4 60.94 -4.56 27.15
CA ILE A 4 59.97 -5.04 26.14
C ILE A 4 58.53 -4.57 26.44
N ARG A 5 58.20 -3.38 25.91
CA ARG A 5 57.13 -3.18 24.91
C ARG A 5 56.02 -4.25 24.90
N ARG A 6 55.15 -4.29 25.90
CA ARG A 6 53.89 -5.06 25.85
C ARG A 6 52.82 -4.43 26.74
N LEU A 7 52.19 -3.34 26.30
CA LEU A 7 50.83 -3.03 26.73
C LEU A 7 50.07 -2.15 25.73
N THR A 8 50.32 -2.34 24.44
CA THR A 8 49.61 -1.69 23.33
C THR A 8 49.17 -2.73 22.30
N PHE A 9 48.68 -3.89 22.77
CA PHE A 9 48.36 -5.01 21.88
C PHE A 9 47.18 -5.89 22.34
N ALA A 10 46.28 -5.38 23.19
CA ALA A 10 45.22 -6.21 23.78
C ALA A 10 43.77 -5.68 23.66
N CYS A 11 43.51 -4.56 22.98
CA CYS A 11 42.13 -4.15 22.69
C CYS A 11 41.89 -3.71 21.23
N THR A 12 42.85 -3.95 20.33
CA THR A 12 42.61 -3.93 18.88
C THR A 12 41.87 -5.18 18.38
N ALA A 13 41.49 -6.10 19.28
CA ALA A 13 40.70 -7.30 18.99
C ALA A 13 39.18 -7.12 19.21
N LEU A 14 38.70 -5.92 19.57
CA LEU A 14 37.27 -5.62 19.69
C LEU A 14 36.69 -4.88 18.47
N MET A 15 37.50 -4.60 17.44
CA MET A 15 37.06 -3.93 16.21
C MET A 15 36.79 -4.89 15.04
N LEU A 16 36.73 -6.21 15.27
CA LEU A 16 36.66 -7.22 14.20
C LEU A 16 35.40 -8.11 14.20
N LEU A 17 34.33 -7.72 14.92
CA LEU A 17 33.09 -8.52 14.99
C LEU A 17 31.78 -7.73 14.80
N MET A 18 31.83 -6.54 14.18
CA MET A 18 30.61 -5.88 13.65
C MET A 18 30.70 -5.59 12.15
N GLN A 19 31.37 -6.46 11.41
CA GLN A 19 31.11 -6.65 9.98
C GLN A 19 30.30 -7.93 9.75
N ILE A 20 29.17 -8.03 10.46
CA ILE A 20 28.12 -8.94 10.02
C ILE A 20 27.52 -8.28 8.80
N GLY A 21 27.81 -8.88 7.65
CA GLY A 21 27.51 -8.33 6.34
C GLY A 21 26.07 -7.88 6.23
N CYS A 22 25.89 -6.62 5.89
CA CYS A 22 24.82 -6.24 4.98
C CYS A 22 25.15 -6.82 3.60
N GLU A 23 25.11 -8.15 3.47
CA GLU A 23 24.73 -8.75 2.19
C GLU A 23 23.26 -8.43 2.00
N VAL A 24 22.98 -7.18 1.62
CA VAL A 24 21.71 -6.87 0.99
C VAL A 24 21.76 -7.66 -0.30
N ASN A 25 21.01 -8.77 -0.32
CA ASN A 25 20.58 -9.45 -1.52
C ASN A 25 20.50 -8.41 -2.63
N ARG A 26 21.44 -8.46 -3.57
CA ARG A 26 21.28 -7.82 -4.87
C ARG A 26 20.19 -8.62 -5.54
N ALA A 27 18.95 -8.40 -5.09
CA ALA A 27 17.77 -8.75 -5.81
C ALA A 27 17.98 -8.07 -7.15
N ARG A 28 18.33 -8.91 -8.12
CA ARG A 28 18.26 -8.64 -9.54
C ARG A 28 17.17 -7.61 -9.72
N SER A 29 17.54 -6.38 -10.06
CA SER A 29 16.58 -5.37 -10.49
C SER A 29 15.93 -6.00 -11.70
N ARG A 30 14.83 -6.74 -11.48
CA ARG A 30 13.81 -6.91 -12.50
C ARG A 30 13.50 -5.48 -12.83
N ASP A 31 13.77 -5.09 -14.07
CA ASP A 31 13.21 -3.89 -14.65
C ASP A 31 11.75 -3.87 -14.22
N VAL A 32 11.43 -2.98 -13.27
CA VAL A 32 10.05 -2.70 -12.94
C VAL A 32 9.57 -2.08 -14.25
N PRO A 33 8.69 -2.74 -15.03
CA PRO A 33 8.15 -2.09 -16.21
C PRO A 33 7.65 -0.74 -15.73
N SER A 34 8.13 0.33 -16.35
CA SER A 34 7.70 1.67 -16.01
C SER A 34 6.19 1.68 -16.15
N GLN A 35 5.48 1.55 -15.03
CA GLN A 35 4.03 1.65 -15.02
C GLN A 35 3.76 3.10 -15.37
N GLU A 36 3.30 3.31 -16.61
CA GLU A 36 2.87 4.63 -17.03
C GLU A 36 1.69 5.02 -16.14
N SER A 37 1.84 6.12 -15.41
CA SER A 37 0.76 6.67 -14.61
C SER A 37 -0.38 7.07 -15.54
N LEU A 38 -1.63 6.76 -15.17
CA LEU A 38 -2.79 7.20 -15.94
C LEU A 38 -2.93 8.72 -15.90
N ALA A 39 -3.28 9.32 -17.03
CA ALA A 39 -3.68 10.72 -17.10
C ALA A 39 -4.85 11.02 -16.15
N ALA A 40 -4.96 12.27 -15.71
CA ALA A 40 -5.93 12.69 -14.69
C ALA A 40 -7.39 12.58 -15.18
N GLU A 41 -7.64 12.71 -16.47
CA GLU A 41 -8.97 12.61 -17.08
C GLU A 41 -9.49 11.17 -17.26
N HIS A 42 -8.65 10.14 -17.13
CA HIS A 42 -9.13 8.77 -17.33
C HIS A 42 -10.16 8.39 -16.24
N PRO A 43 -11.33 7.84 -16.62
CA PRO A 43 -12.29 7.35 -15.63
C PRO A 43 -11.71 6.15 -14.87
N ILE A 44 -11.94 6.11 -13.56
CA ILE A 44 -11.60 4.96 -12.71
C ILE A 44 -12.89 4.38 -12.17
N GLU A 45 -13.10 3.11 -12.49
CA GLU A 45 -14.18 2.32 -11.93
C GLU A 45 -13.75 1.80 -10.56
N ILE A 46 -14.62 1.90 -9.56
CA ILE A 46 -14.37 1.41 -8.21
C ILE A 46 -15.43 0.36 -7.85
N PRO A 47 -15.45 -0.81 -8.54
CA PRO A 47 -16.23 -1.95 -8.08
C PRO A 47 -15.69 -2.49 -6.75
N GLY A 48 -16.47 -3.30 -6.07
CA GLY A 48 -15.97 -4.00 -4.90
C GLY A 48 -17.10 -4.44 -3.98
N PRO A 49 -16.86 -5.51 -3.22
CA PRO A 49 -17.84 -6.02 -2.29
C PRO A 49 -18.10 -5.11 -1.11
N TYR A 50 -17.27 -4.08 -0.90
CA TYR A 50 -17.43 -3.12 0.19
C TYR A 50 -17.48 -1.69 -0.35
N SER A 51 -18.32 -0.86 0.27
CA SER A 51 -18.37 0.60 0.06
C SER A 51 -18.71 1.31 1.36
N ILE A 52 -18.39 2.61 1.45
CA ILE A 52 -18.80 3.47 2.57
C ILE A 52 -20.04 4.25 2.14
N GLY A 53 -21.13 4.11 2.89
CA GLY A 53 -22.40 4.82 2.70
C GLY A 53 -22.29 6.32 3.00
N GLU A 54 -23.37 7.06 2.73
CA GLU A 54 -23.42 8.50 3.03
C GLU A 54 -23.38 8.80 4.53
N ASP A 55 -23.96 7.93 5.32
CA ASP A 55 -24.01 7.96 6.78
C ASP A 55 -22.75 7.37 7.46
N GLY A 56 -21.77 6.92 6.67
CA GLY A 56 -20.55 6.28 7.16
C GLY A 56 -20.69 4.80 7.52
N THR A 57 -21.83 4.17 7.22
CA THR A 57 -21.96 2.72 7.33
C THR A 57 -21.11 2.02 6.27
N VAL A 58 -20.63 0.81 6.58
CA VAL A 58 -19.94 -0.03 5.60
C VAL A 58 -20.96 -0.99 5.00
N ASP A 59 -21.21 -0.82 3.71
CA ASP A 59 -22.12 -1.66 2.96
C ASP A 59 -21.38 -2.83 2.34
N TYR A 60 -21.98 -4.01 2.43
CA TYR A 60 -21.51 -5.21 1.74
C TYR A 60 -22.44 -5.58 0.57
N ARG A 61 -21.85 -5.81 -0.59
CA ARG A 61 -22.52 -6.33 -1.79
C ARG A 61 -21.71 -7.45 -2.41
N SER A 62 -22.35 -8.46 -2.99
CA SER A 62 -21.61 -9.46 -3.76
C SER A 62 -21.26 -8.90 -5.12
N VAL A 63 -19.96 -8.69 -5.38
CA VAL A 63 -19.43 -8.21 -6.66
C VAL A 63 -18.28 -9.13 -7.06
N PRO A 64 -18.27 -9.71 -8.26
CA PRO A 64 -17.15 -10.53 -8.71
C PRO A 64 -15.88 -9.68 -8.88
N ARG A 65 -14.71 -10.31 -8.74
CA ARG A 65 -13.44 -9.63 -9.06
C ARG A 65 -13.41 -9.22 -10.54
N PRO A 66 -12.75 -8.10 -10.90
CA PRO A 66 -12.62 -7.69 -12.29
C PRO A 66 -11.89 -8.73 -13.14
N ASN A 67 -12.25 -8.77 -14.42
CA ASN A 67 -11.47 -9.47 -15.44
C ASN A 67 -10.31 -8.57 -15.87
N GLY A 68 -9.09 -9.10 -15.95
CA GLY A 68 -7.93 -8.26 -16.26
C GLY A 68 -6.62 -8.77 -15.69
N HIS A 69 -5.61 -7.93 -15.75
CA HIS A 69 -4.36 -8.12 -15.03
C HIS A 69 -4.38 -7.35 -13.71
N MET A 70 -4.19 -8.06 -12.59
CA MET A 70 -4.07 -7.40 -11.28
C MET A 70 -2.69 -6.75 -11.17
N LEU A 71 -2.67 -5.42 -11.11
CA LEU A 71 -1.46 -4.61 -10.96
C LEU A 71 -0.90 -4.66 -9.53
N GLY A 72 -1.78 -4.83 -8.53
CA GLY A 72 -1.37 -5.11 -7.16
C GLY A 72 -2.39 -4.73 -6.10
N THR A 73 -2.04 -4.97 -4.84
CA THR A 73 -2.85 -4.66 -3.66
C THR A 73 -2.28 -3.45 -2.92
N ARG A 74 -3.16 -2.59 -2.40
CA ARG A 74 -2.80 -1.43 -1.57
C ARG A 74 -3.69 -1.36 -0.35
N ILE A 75 -3.12 -0.83 0.72
CA ILE A 75 -3.75 -0.72 2.03
C ILE A 75 -3.52 0.70 2.52
N SER A 76 -4.52 1.28 3.14
CA SER A 76 -4.37 2.49 3.93
C SER A 76 -5.19 2.35 5.20
N ASN A 77 -4.60 2.80 6.30
CA ASN A 77 -5.19 2.71 7.62
C ASN A 77 -5.54 4.10 8.13
N GLY A 78 -6.60 4.19 8.93
CA GLY A 78 -7.00 5.46 9.54
C GLY A 78 -7.43 6.54 8.55
N LEU A 79 -8.04 6.17 7.42
CA LEU A 79 -8.55 7.13 6.44
C LEU A 79 -9.87 7.74 6.90
N PRO A 80 -10.03 9.07 6.92
CA PRO A 80 -11.34 9.69 7.02
C PRO A 80 -12.23 9.33 5.81
N ARG A 81 -13.54 9.28 6.02
CA ARG A 81 -14.52 8.91 4.97
C ARG A 81 -14.35 9.73 3.70
N GLU A 82 -14.19 11.04 3.88
CA GLU A 82 -14.11 12.05 2.82
C GLU A 82 -12.85 11.84 1.97
N GLN A 83 -11.78 11.30 2.57
CA GLN A 83 -10.50 11.06 1.91
C GLN A 83 -10.43 9.68 1.24
N ALA A 84 -11.24 8.72 1.66
CA ALA A 84 -11.17 7.34 1.16
C ALA A 84 -11.30 7.26 -0.36
N LYS A 85 -12.29 7.96 -0.95
CA LYS A 85 -12.50 7.96 -2.41
C LYS A 85 -11.32 8.58 -3.15
N GLU A 86 -10.82 9.71 -2.68
CA GLU A 86 -9.70 10.41 -3.31
C GLU A 86 -8.42 9.57 -3.24
N TRP A 87 -8.15 8.95 -2.08
CA TRP A 87 -7.02 8.04 -1.89
C TRP A 87 -7.09 6.85 -2.84
N ILE A 88 -8.27 6.21 -2.97
CA ILE A 88 -8.47 5.09 -3.90
C ILE A 88 -8.15 5.52 -5.35
N GLN A 89 -8.73 6.63 -5.81
CA GLN A 89 -8.54 7.10 -7.17
C GLN A 89 -7.08 7.46 -7.45
N ARG A 90 -6.43 8.20 -6.55
CA ARG A 90 -5.02 8.58 -6.67
C ARG A 90 -4.11 7.36 -6.73
N THR A 91 -4.39 6.36 -5.89
CA THR A 91 -3.64 5.10 -5.83
C THR A 91 -3.77 4.31 -7.12
N ALA A 92 -4.98 4.22 -7.68
CA ALA A 92 -5.21 3.55 -8.96
C ALA A 92 -4.46 4.23 -10.11
N ARG A 93 -4.55 5.57 -10.21
CA ARG A 93 -3.83 6.36 -11.23
C ARG A 93 -2.33 6.15 -11.16
N ALA A 94 -1.77 6.24 -9.96
CA ALA A 94 -0.34 6.06 -9.72
C ALA A 94 0.16 4.66 -10.12
N MET A 95 -0.72 3.66 -10.12
CA MET A 95 -0.40 2.29 -10.53
C MET A 95 -0.69 2.01 -12.00
N GLY A 96 -1.32 2.93 -12.73
CA GLY A 96 -1.71 2.71 -14.12
C GLY A 96 -3.03 1.95 -14.30
N GLY A 97 -3.82 1.74 -13.23
CA GLY A 97 -5.04 0.92 -13.28
C GLY A 97 -6.32 1.74 -13.40
N THR A 98 -7.23 1.31 -14.27
CA THR A 98 -8.53 1.97 -14.48
C THR A 98 -9.67 1.29 -13.72
N THR A 99 -9.44 0.13 -13.10
CA THR A 99 -10.42 -0.56 -12.26
C THR A 99 -9.85 -0.85 -10.88
N VAL A 100 -10.61 -0.53 -9.83
CA VAL A 100 -10.26 -0.81 -8.44
C VAL A 100 -11.29 -1.72 -7.82
N TYR A 101 -10.86 -2.85 -7.27
CA TYR A 101 -11.70 -3.75 -6.49
C TYR A 101 -11.49 -3.52 -4.99
N VAL A 102 -12.50 -2.99 -4.30
CA VAL A 102 -12.44 -2.78 -2.84
C VAL A 102 -12.60 -4.10 -2.11
N ARG A 103 -11.49 -4.66 -1.63
CA ARG A 103 -11.46 -5.99 -1.02
C ARG A 103 -12.02 -6.02 0.39
N SER A 104 -11.77 -4.99 1.20
CA SER A 104 -12.30 -4.88 2.56
C SER A 104 -12.27 -3.44 3.06
N ILE A 105 -13.23 -3.10 3.90
CA ILE A 105 -13.26 -1.87 4.69
C ILE A 105 -13.53 -2.26 6.15
N VAL A 106 -12.71 -1.77 7.08
CA VAL A 106 -12.92 -1.92 8.52
C VAL A 106 -13.20 -0.55 9.13
N GLY A 107 -14.34 -0.40 9.81
CA GLY A 107 -14.77 0.84 10.43
C GLY A 107 -16.28 1.06 10.36
N PRO A 108 -16.77 2.25 10.73
CA PRO A 108 -15.99 3.35 11.29
C PRO A 108 -15.49 3.08 12.72
N TYR A 109 -14.30 3.58 13.06
CA TYR A 109 -13.76 3.59 14.43
C TYR A 109 -13.02 4.91 14.72
N LEU A 110 -12.67 5.17 15.99
CA LEU A 110 -11.87 6.33 16.40
C LEU A 110 -10.41 5.92 16.59
N LEU A 111 -9.47 6.79 16.24
CA LEU A 111 -8.03 6.56 16.46
C LEU A 111 -7.71 6.54 17.95
N ASP A 112 -8.24 7.53 18.67
CA ASP A 112 -8.29 7.51 20.13
C ASP A 112 -9.75 7.28 20.58
N PRO A 113 -10.07 6.12 21.18
CA PRO A 113 -11.43 5.81 21.62
C PRO A 113 -11.85 6.52 22.90
N GLU A 114 -10.92 7.14 23.65
CA GLU A 114 -11.23 7.88 24.87
C GLU A 114 -11.61 9.35 24.58
N ASP A 115 -11.20 9.86 23.42
CA ASP A 115 -11.49 11.22 22.96
C ASP A 115 -12.88 11.34 22.29
N PRO A 116 -13.53 12.51 22.39
CA PRO A 116 -14.79 12.77 21.70
C PRO A 116 -14.61 12.79 20.18
N VAL A 117 -15.72 12.63 19.44
CA VAL A 117 -15.73 12.76 17.98
C VAL A 117 -15.76 14.24 17.60
N ASP A 118 -14.71 14.74 16.96
CA ASP A 118 -14.61 16.10 16.45
C ASP A 118 -13.72 16.18 15.18
N GLU A 119 -13.33 17.39 14.78
CA GLU A 119 -12.50 17.63 13.60
C GLU A 119 -11.07 17.06 13.76
N ASP A 120 -10.57 16.99 14.98
CA ASP A 120 -9.21 16.50 15.30
C ASP A 120 -9.19 14.98 15.54
N ASN A 121 -10.31 14.39 15.98
CA ASN A 121 -10.51 12.94 16.13
C ASN A 121 -11.74 12.43 15.34
N PRO A 122 -11.71 12.46 13.99
CA PRO A 122 -12.81 11.98 13.17
C PRO A 122 -12.89 10.45 13.17
N LYS A 123 -14.05 9.92 12.76
CA LYS A 123 -14.19 8.49 12.45
C LYS A 123 -13.39 8.12 11.21
N VAL A 124 -12.63 7.04 11.32
CA VAL A 124 -11.73 6.56 10.27
C VAL A 124 -12.02 5.11 9.87
N TYR A 125 -11.39 4.71 8.76
CA TYR A 125 -11.55 3.41 8.13
C TYR A 125 -10.19 2.85 7.69
N ASP A 126 -10.02 1.54 7.81
CA ASP A 126 -8.95 0.82 7.13
C ASP A 126 -9.48 0.25 5.82
N VAL A 127 -8.81 0.56 4.71
CA VAL A 127 -9.27 0.22 3.36
C VAL A 127 -8.21 -0.62 2.64
N VAL A 128 -8.64 -1.76 2.11
CA VAL A 128 -7.81 -2.62 1.25
C VAL A 128 -8.40 -2.64 -0.15
N ILE A 129 -7.58 -2.32 -1.14
CA ILE A 129 -7.97 -2.34 -2.55
C ILE A 129 -7.03 -3.21 -3.38
N GLU A 130 -7.57 -3.78 -4.45
CA GLU A 130 -6.82 -4.37 -5.54
C GLU A 130 -6.97 -3.46 -6.77
N VAL A 131 -5.87 -3.12 -7.43
CA VAL A 131 -5.88 -2.30 -8.63
C VAL A 131 -5.66 -3.19 -9.85
N TRP A 132 -6.49 -3.01 -10.86
CA TRP A 132 -6.57 -3.86 -12.05
C TRP A 132 -6.43 -3.02 -13.33
N GLU A 133 -5.78 -3.62 -14.31
CA GLU A 133 -5.81 -3.21 -15.71
C GLU A 133 -6.86 -4.08 -16.42
N PRO A 134 -7.89 -3.49 -17.04
CA PRO A 134 -8.85 -4.24 -17.83
C PRO A 134 -8.14 -5.04 -18.90
N ARG A 135 -8.65 -6.23 -19.21
CA ARG A 135 -8.26 -6.87 -20.46
C ARG A 135 -8.72 -5.96 -21.60
N SER A 136 -7.81 -5.67 -22.53
CA SER A 136 -8.20 -5.20 -23.85
C SER A 136 -9.01 -6.33 -24.45
N ASP A 137 -10.33 -6.27 -24.33
CA ASP A 137 -11.22 -7.12 -25.10
C ASP A 137 -11.15 -6.60 -26.55
N GLU A 138 -10.02 -6.85 -27.23
CA GLU A 138 -9.94 -6.72 -28.69
C GLU A 138 -10.90 -7.75 -29.26
N HIS A 139 -12.11 -7.28 -29.56
CA HIS A 139 -13.01 -7.80 -30.58
C HIS A 139 -13.01 -9.32 -30.79
N ASP A 140 -13.60 -10.06 -29.85
CA ASP A 140 -14.30 -11.32 -30.18
C ASP A 140 -15.69 -11.01 -30.75
N HIS A 141 -15.72 -10.20 -31.81
CA HIS A 141 -16.85 -10.09 -32.71
C HIS A 141 -16.42 -10.65 -34.06
N SER A 142 -16.57 -11.98 -34.17
CA SER A 142 -16.58 -12.72 -35.43
C SER A 142 -17.72 -12.27 -36.34
#